data_AF-A0AAJ6Z0L8-F1
#
_entry.id   AF-A0AAJ6Z0L8-F1
#
_cell.length_a   1.000
_cell.length_b   1.000
_cell.length_c   1.000
_cell.angle_alpha   90.00
_cell.angle_beta   90.00
_cell.angle_gamma   90.00
#
_symmetry.space_group_name_H-M   'P 1'
#
loop_
_entity.id
_entity.type
_entity.pdbx_description
1 polymer ?
#
loop_
_entity_poly.entity_id
_entity_poly.type
_entity_poly.pdbx_seq_one_letter_code
_entity_poly.pdbx_strand_id
1 'polypeptide(L)'
;MRCTAALAALAVLAAAPGALATSDIMKDVTLGFGEALQHCREESQLTEDKMEEFFHFWREDFKFEERALGCAIQCMSRHFDLLTDTHRMHRENTDRFIKSFPNGEVLSQQMVDMIHACEAQYDTEPDHCWRILRVAECFKASCQQRGIAPTMEQLMAELIMEAAER
;
A
#
# COMPACT_ATOMS: atom_id res chain seq x y z
N MET A 1 -39.65 35.17 -35.45
CA MET A 1 -38.22 35.34 -35.12
C MET A 1 -37.96 34.76 -33.74
N ARG A 2 -37.14 33.69 -33.70
CA ARG A 2 -36.28 33.18 -32.61
C ARG A 2 -36.93 32.67 -31.31
N CYS A 3 -37.11 31.34 -31.29
CA CYS A 3 -36.95 30.49 -30.11
C CYS A 3 -35.50 30.57 -29.60
N THR A 4 -35.32 30.71 -28.29
CA THR A 4 -34.07 30.33 -27.60
C THR A 4 -34.41 29.76 -26.23
N ALA A 5 -34.58 28.44 -26.18
CA ALA A 5 -34.46 27.66 -24.96
C ALA A 5 -32.97 27.49 -24.67
N ALA A 6 -32.49 28.01 -23.55
CA ALA A 6 -31.14 27.77 -23.06
C ALA A 6 -31.13 26.41 -22.34
N LEU A 7 -30.56 25.40 -23.01
CA LEU A 7 -30.28 24.09 -22.44
C LEU A 7 -29.18 24.24 -21.39
N ALA A 8 -29.52 24.00 -20.12
CA ALA A 8 -28.56 23.84 -19.04
C ALA A 8 -27.76 22.54 -19.27
N ALA A 9 -26.45 22.69 -19.52
CA ALA A 9 -25.55 21.56 -19.68
C ALA A 9 -25.28 20.91 -18.31
N LEU A 10 -25.88 19.74 -18.06
CA LEU A 10 -25.39 18.81 -17.04
C LEU A 10 -24.05 18.23 -17.55
N ALA A 11 -22.94 18.80 -17.11
CA ALA A 11 -21.66 18.12 -17.16
C ALA A 11 -21.65 17.07 -16.04
N VAL A 12 -22.05 15.83 -16.38
CA VAL A 12 -21.81 14.68 -15.52
C VAL A 12 -20.29 14.53 -15.41
N LEU A 13 -19.73 14.81 -14.24
CA LEU A 13 -18.36 14.38 -13.92
C LEU A 13 -18.35 12.85 -13.98
N ALA A 14 -17.90 12.29 -15.10
CA ALA A 14 -17.51 10.91 -15.17
C ALA A 14 -16.31 10.74 -14.23
N ALA A 15 -16.56 10.20 -13.03
CA ALA A 15 -15.49 9.74 -12.16
C ALA A 15 -14.62 8.76 -12.97
N ALA A 16 -13.33 9.05 -13.07
CA ALA A 16 -12.41 8.36 -13.95
C ALA A 16 -12.37 6.85 -13.60
N PRO A 17 -12.82 5.95 -14.50
CA PRO A 17 -12.86 4.51 -14.23
C PRO A 17 -11.50 3.91 -13.88
N GLY A 18 -10.41 4.57 -14.28
CA GLY A 18 -9.04 4.12 -14.04
C GLY A 18 -8.60 4.18 -12.57
N ALA A 19 -9.11 5.11 -11.77
CA ALA A 19 -8.70 5.25 -10.36
C ALA A 19 -9.22 4.08 -9.49
N LEU A 20 -10.45 3.63 -9.76
CA LEU A 20 -11.05 2.49 -9.05
C LEU A 20 -10.28 1.20 -9.32
N ALA A 21 -9.94 0.91 -10.58
CA ALA A 21 -9.20 -0.30 -10.95
C ALA A 21 -7.81 -0.38 -10.29
N THR A 22 -7.11 0.76 -10.17
CA THR A 22 -5.79 0.80 -9.50
C THR A 22 -5.88 0.63 -7.98
N SER A 23 -6.97 1.09 -7.37
CA SER A 23 -7.21 0.91 -5.94
C SER A 23 -7.45 -0.56 -5.58
N ASP A 24 -8.13 -1.32 -6.44
CA ASP A 24 -8.39 -2.75 -6.21
C ASP A 24 -7.10 -3.58 -6.30
N ILE A 25 -6.21 -3.26 -7.24
CA ILE A 25 -4.87 -3.88 -7.31
C ILE A 25 -4.07 -3.59 -6.03
N MET A 26 -4.07 -2.33 -5.55
CA MET A 26 -3.36 -1.99 -4.31
C MET A 26 -3.97 -2.68 -3.09
N LYS A 27 -5.29 -2.89 -3.06
CA LYS A 27 -5.98 -3.70 -2.05
C LYS A 27 -5.45 -5.14 -2.05
N ASP A 28 -5.40 -5.80 -3.21
CA ASP A 28 -4.90 -7.17 -3.34
C ASP A 28 -3.43 -7.27 -2.88
N VAL A 29 -2.58 -6.34 -3.32
CA VAL A 29 -1.16 -6.29 -2.88
C VAL A 29 -1.05 -6.05 -1.37
N THR A 30 -1.89 -5.16 -0.81
CA THR A 30 -1.90 -4.87 0.64
C THR A 30 -2.24 -6.11 1.45
N LEU A 31 -3.28 -6.84 1.04
CA LEU A 31 -3.73 -8.04 1.75
C LEU A 31 -2.72 -9.17 1.64
N GLY A 32 -2.22 -9.45 0.44
CA GLY A 32 -1.20 -10.47 0.23
C GLY A 32 0.12 -10.17 0.94
N PHE A 33 0.54 -8.89 0.98
CA PHE A 33 1.68 -8.49 1.80
C PHE A 33 1.40 -8.70 3.29
N GLY A 34 0.18 -8.41 3.74
CA GLY A 34 -0.29 -8.59 5.11
C GLY A 34 -0.25 -10.04 5.62
N GLU A 35 -0.31 -11.05 4.75
CA GLU A 35 -0.27 -12.47 5.15
C GLU A 35 0.99 -12.84 5.95
N ALA A 36 2.11 -12.17 5.67
CA ALA A 36 3.37 -12.38 6.39
C ALA A 36 3.38 -11.80 7.82
N LEU A 37 2.40 -10.96 8.18
CA LEU A 37 2.40 -10.29 9.48
C LEU A 37 2.35 -11.28 10.65
N GLN A 38 1.59 -12.37 10.52
CA GLN A 38 1.50 -13.40 11.55
C GLN A 38 2.85 -14.10 11.77
N HIS A 39 3.61 -14.34 10.70
CA HIS A 39 4.97 -14.88 10.77
C HIS A 39 5.93 -13.89 11.45
N CYS A 40 5.76 -12.61 11.16
CA CYS A 40 6.67 -11.55 11.61
C CYS A 40 6.36 -10.98 13.01
N ARG A 41 5.23 -11.36 13.62
CA ARG A 41 4.82 -10.88 14.95
C ARG A 41 5.92 -11.05 16.01
N GLU A 42 6.42 -12.27 16.13
CA GLU A 42 7.38 -12.64 17.19
C GLU A 42 8.76 -12.02 16.93
N GLU A 43 9.26 -12.07 15.69
CA GLU A 43 10.55 -11.47 15.31
C GLU A 43 10.55 -9.96 15.52
N SER A 44 9.41 -9.31 15.30
CA SER A 44 9.27 -7.85 15.35
C SER A 44 8.81 -7.31 16.70
N GLN A 45 8.58 -8.20 17.68
CA GLN A 45 8.09 -7.87 19.01
C GLN A 45 6.76 -7.10 18.99
N LEU A 46 5.89 -7.39 18.02
CA LEU A 46 4.56 -6.81 17.95
C LEU A 46 3.66 -7.45 19.00
N THR A 47 2.96 -6.63 19.78
CA THR A 47 1.83 -7.09 20.60
C THR A 47 0.62 -7.35 19.71
N GLU A 48 -0.38 -8.06 20.22
CA GLU A 48 -1.63 -8.32 19.48
C GLU A 48 -2.34 -7.01 19.09
N ASP A 49 -2.46 -6.06 20.01
CA ASP A 49 -3.00 -4.73 19.73
C ASP A 49 -2.27 -4.02 18.56
N LYS A 50 -0.95 -4.21 18.44
CA LYS A 50 -0.16 -3.62 17.35
C LYS A 50 -0.35 -4.34 16.02
N MET A 51 -0.76 -5.61 16.03
CA MET A 51 -1.19 -6.27 14.79
C MET A 51 -2.50 -5.69 14.26
N GLU A 52 -3.43 -5.35 15.16
CA GLU A 52 -4.68 -4.71 14.75
C GLU A 52 -4.46 -3.33 14.12
N GLU A 53 -3.45 -2.58 14.61
CA GLU A 53 -3.08 -1.29 14.03
C GLU A 53 -2.69 -1.39 12.54
N PHE A 54 -2.13 -2.50 12.06
CA PHE A 54 -1.78 -2.67 10.64
C PHE A 54 -3.00 -2.60 9.70
N PHE A 55 -4.18 -3.04 10.16
CA PHE A 55 -5.40 -2.90 9.35
C PHE A 55 -5.75 -1.43 9.12
N HIS A 56 -5.32 -0.54 10.00
CA HIS A 56 -5.53 0.90 9.89
C HIS A 56 -4.45 1.63 9.08
N PHE A 57 -3.47 0.92 8.51
CA PHE A 57 -2.34 1.51 7.80
C PHE A 57 -2.75 2.59 6.80
N TRP A 58 -3.82 2.37 6.03
CA TRP A 58 -4.27 3.28 4.98
C TRP A 58 -5.12 4.47 5.46
N ARG A 59 -5.54 4.52 6.73
CA ARG A 59 -6.30 5.66 7.29
C ARG A 59 -5.43 6.91 7.36
N GLU A 60 -6.02 8.08 7.13
CA GLU A 60 -5.28 9.35 7.18
C GLU A 60 -4.62 9.62 8.55
N ASP A 61 -5.23 9.17 9.64
CA ASP A 61 -4.79 9.41 11.01
C ASP A 61 -3.87 8.33 11.60
N PHE A 62 -3.47 7.34 10.80
CA PHE A 62 -2.51 6.31 11.23
C PHE A 62 -1.12 6.91 11.48
N LYS A 63 -0.51 6.52 12.60
CA LYS A 63 0.72 7.12 13.12
C LYS A 63 1.95 6.26 12.88
N PHE A 64 3.02 6.88 12.38
CA PHE A 64 4.33 6.25 12.15
C PHE A 64 5.32 6.62 13.28
N GLU A 65 4.95 6.27 14.51
CA GLU A 65 5.66 6.65 15.75
C GLU A 65 6.36 5.46 16.44
N GLU A 66 6.10 4.23 16.01
CA GLU A 66 6.57 3.02 16.69
C GLU A 66 7.62 2.28 15.86
N ARG A 67 8.83 2.11 16.41
CA ARG A 67 9.93 1.39 15.75
C ARG A 67 9.56 -0.04 15.37
N ALA A 68 8.76 -0.71 16.21
CA ALA A 68 8.32 -2.09 16.00
C ALA A 68 7.51 -2.27 14.69
N LEU A 69 6.72 -1.26 14.30
CA LEU A 69 6.00 -1.28 13.02
C LEU A 69 6.99 -1.34 11.84
N GLY A 70 8.07 -0.57 11.91
CA GLY A 70 9.12 -0.58 10.90
C GLY A 70 9.84 -1.92 10.80
N CYS A 71 10.14 -2.54 11.95
CA CYS A 71 10.75 -3.87 11.98
C CYS A 71 9.82 -4.95 11.42
N ALA A 72 8.51 -4.84 11.65
CA ALA A 72 7.53 -5.77 11.07
C ALA A 72 7.43 -5.63 9.56
N ILE A 73 7.35 -4.40 9.03
CA ILE A 73 7.40 -4.17 7.57
C ILE A 73 8.71 -4.71 6.99
N GLN A 74 9.83 -4.54 7.69
CA GLN A 74 11.12 -5.10 7.28
C GLN A 74 11.10 -6.63 7.24
N CYS A 75 10.59 -7.29 8.29
CA CYS A 75 10.45 -8.74 8.34
C CYS A 75 9.56 -9.25 7.20
N MET A 76 8.39 -8.64 6.98
CA MET A 76 7.48 -9.02 5.90
C MET A 76 8.14 -8.84 4.53
N SER A 77 8.89 -7.74 4.34
CA SER A 77 9.64 -7.50 3.11
C SER A 77 10.72 -8.57 2.89
N ARG A 78 11.38 -9.07 3.93
CA ARG A 78 12.32 -10.19 3.81
C ARG A 78 11.61 -11.51 3.53
N HIS A 79 10.46 -11.76 4.15
CA HIS A 79 9.67 -12.98 3.95
C HIS A 79 9.33 -13.19 2.47
N PHE A 80 9.01 -12.11 1.75
CA PHE A 80 8.73 -12.13 0.32
C PHE A 80 9.95 -11.86 -0.57
N ASP A 81 11.18 -11.89 -0.02
CA ASP A 81 12.42 -11.65 -0.77
C ASP A 81 12.46 -10.28 -1.49
N LEU A 82 11.88 -9.25 -0.88
CA LEU A 82 11.76 -7.91 -1.46
C LEU A 82 12.92 -6.99 -1.09
N LEU A 83 13.87 -7.45 -0.29
CA LEU A 83 15.04 -6.68 0.14
C LEU A 83 16.33 -7.36 -0.32
N THR A 84 17.30 -6.54 -0.71
CA THR A 84 18.69 -6.94 -0.89
C THR A 84 19.39 -7.16 0.45
N ASP A 85 20.60 -7.73 0.42
CA ASP A 85 21.47 -7.89 1.59
C ASP A 85 21.79 -6.57 2.30
N THR A 86 21.65 -5.43 1.60
CA THR A 86 21.89 -4.08 2.15
C THR A 86 20.63 -3.44 2.75
N HIS A 87 19.54 -4.19 2.90
CA HIS A 87 18.24 -3.71 3.39
C HIS A 87 17.62 -2.61 2.51
N ARG A 88 17.86 -2.72 1.20
CA ARG A 88 17.23 -1.89 0.16
C ARG A 88 16.26 -2.73 -0.64
N MET A 89 15.23 -2.12 -1.19
CA MET A 89 14.26 -2.78 -2.05
C MET A 89 14.96 -3.47 -3.24
N HIS A 90 14.70 -4.76 -3.40
CA HIS A 90 15.14 -5.55 -4.54
C HIS A 90 14.17 -5.33 -5.72
N ARG A 91 14.44 -4.32 -6.54
CA ARG A 91 13.57 -3.86 -7.65
C ARG A 91 12.88 -4.98 -8.44
N GLU A 92 13.62 -5.98 -8.90
CA GLU A 92 13.08 -7.06 -9.74
C GLU A 92 12.12 -7.98 -8.96
N ASN A 93 12.42 -8.27 -7.70
CA ASN A 93 11.60 -9.13 -6.87
C ASN A 93 10.33 -8.39 -6.46
N THR A 94 10.44 -7.10 -6.13
CA THR A 94 9.29 -6.23 -5.86
C THR A 94 8.37 -6.11 -7.08
N ASP A 95 8.91 -5.89 -8.28
CA ASP A 95 8.14 -5.87 -9.52
C ASP A 95 7.39 -7.19 -9.74
N ARG A 96 8.09 -8.33 -9.56
CA ARG A 96 7.52 -9.68 -9.73
C ARG A 96 6.45 -9.98 -8.69
N PHE A 97 6.67 -9.60 -7.43
CA PHE A 97 5.70 -9.75 -6.36
C PHE A 97 4.41 -9.00 -6.69
N ILE A 98 4.49 -7.73 -7.08
CA ILE A 98 3.30 -6.94 -7.45
C ILE A 98 2.59 -7.55 -8.67
N LYS A 99 3.33 -8.01 -9.68
CA LYS A 99 2.77 -8.67 -10.87
C LYS A 99 2.14 -10.05 -10.61
N SER A 100 2.37 -10.66 -9.44
CA SER A 100 1.69 -11.90 -9.08
C SER A 100 0.23 -11.71 -8.66
N PHE A 101 -0.18 -10.47 -8.39
CA PHE A 101 -1.57 -10.12 -8.08
C PHE A 101 -2.37 -9.84 -9.37
N PRO A 102 -3.70 -10.01 -9.35
CA PRO A 102 -4.55 -9.71 -10.50
C PRO A 102 -4.34 -8.29 -11.04
N ASN A 103 -4.01 -8.18 -12.34
CA ASN A 103 -3.70 -6.92 -13.03
C ASN A 103 -2.52 -6.12 -12.44
N GLY A 104 -1.66 -6.75 -11.63
CA GLY A 104 -0.53 -6.10 -10.96
C GLY A 104 0.46 -5.42 -11.92
N GLU A 105 0.54 -5.87 -13.17
CA GLU A 105 1.36 -5.25 -14.21
C GLU A 105 1.02 -3.78 -14.47
N VAL A 106 -0.24 -3.38 -14.22
CA VAL A 106 -0.72 -1.99 -14.40
C VAL A 106 -0.04 -1.03 -13.42
N LEU A 107 0.27 -1.49 -12.21
CA LEU A 107 0.79 -0.65 -11.12
C LEU A 107 2.23 -0.94 -10.71
N SER A 108 2.75 -2.13 -11.06
CA SER A 108 4.08 -2.62 -10.67
C SER A 108 5.19 -1.57 -10.79
N GLN A 109 5.41 -1.04 -11.99
CA GLN A 109 6.48 -0.06 -12.23
C GLN A 109 6.28 1.22 -11.42
N GLN A 110 5.05 1.73 -11.36
CA GLN A 110 4.72 2.93 -10.58
C GLN A 110 5.01 2.72 -9.09
N MET A 111 4.65 1.57 -8.54
CA MET A 111 4.90 1.22 -7.14
C MET A 111 6.39 1.09 -6.84
N VAL A 112 7.14 0.36 -7.68
CA VAL A 112 8.60 0.21 -7.54
C VAL A 112 9.30 1.58 -7.56
N ASP A 113 8.92 2.46 -8.47
CA ASP A 113 9.54 3.78 -8.57
C ASP A 113 9.17 4.69 -7.40
N MET A 114 7.94 4.60 -6.87
CA MET A 114 7.55 5.32 -5.65
C MET A 114 8.34 4.83 -4.43
N ILE A 115 8.47 3.52 -4.23
CA ILE A 115 9.24 2.96 -3.11
C ILE A 115 10.69 3.43 -3.20
N HIS A 116 11.30 3.33 -4.38
CA HIS A 116 12.68 3.77 -4.57
C HIS A 116 12.87 5.28 -4.35
N ALA A 117 11.92 6.11 -4.81
CA ALA A 117 11.95 7.55 -4.55
C ALA A 117 11.83 7.87 -3.05
N CYS A 118 11.09 7.07 -2.29
CA CYS A 118 11.03 7.19 -0.83
C CYS A 118 12.32 6.72 -0.15
N GLU A 119 12.95 5.62 -0.61
CA GLU A 119 14.24 5.17 -0.06
C GLU A 119 15.33 6.25 -0.16
N ALA A 120 15.39 6.96 -1.29
CA ALA A 120 16.37 8.01 -1.52
C ALA A 120 16.26 9.18 -0.54
N GLN A 121 15.07 9.45 0.02
CA GLN A 121 14.83 10.54 0.97
C GLN A 121 15.34 10.23 2.38
N TYR A 122 15.46 8.95 2.73
CA TYR A 122 15.80 8.51 4.08
C TYR A 122 17.11 7.71 4.13
N ASP A 123 17.98 7.93 3.13
CA ASP A 123 19.22 7.18 2.94
C ASP A 123 20.18 7.26 4.14
N THR A 124 20.08 8.37 4.90
CA THR A 124 20.93 8.68 6.04
C THR A 124 20.45 8.12 7.38
N GLU A 125 19.23 7.56 7.47
CA GLU A 125 18.69 7.00 8.72
C GLU A 125 19.38 5.67 9.04
N PRO A 126 20.29 5.56 10.03
CA PRO A 126 21.08 4.35 10.24
C PRO A 126 20.28 3.14 10.74
N ASP A 127 19.18 3.34 11.46
CA ASP A 127 18.36 2.23 11.94
C ASP A 127 17.43 1.75 10.82
N HIS A 128 17.60 0.50 10.39
CA HIS A 128 16.83 -0.07 9.29
C HIS A 128 15.32 -0.12 9.55
N CYS A 129 14.88 -0.33 10.79
CA CYS A 129 13.46 -0.33 11.12
C CYS A 129 12.88 1.08 10.98
N TRP A 130 13.58 2.10 11.50
CA TRP A 130 13.15 3.49 11.33
C TRP A 130 13.16 3.92 9.88
N ARG A 131 14.20 3.56 9.12
CA ARG A 131 14.29 3.87 7.70
C ARG A 131 13.10 3.29 6.94
N ILE A 132 12.80 2.01 7.14
CA ILE A 132 11.66 1.33 6.49
C ILE A 132 10.32 1.95 6.91
N LEU A 133 10.16 2.32 8.17
CA LEU A 133 8.95 3.01 8.63
C LEU A 133 8.73 4.35 7.90
N ARG A 134 9.78 5.15 7.71
CA ARG A 134 9.72 6.41 6.96
C ARG A 134 9.48 6.21 5.47
N VAL A 135 10.07 5.16 4.90
CA VAL A 135 9.78 4.76 3.51
C VAL A 135 8.32 4.36 3.35
N ALA A 136 7.77 3.58 4.28
CA ALA A 136 6.36 3.18 4.27
C ALA A 136 5.40 4.38 4.42
N GLU A 137 5.71 5.33 5.30
CA GLU A 137 4.98 6.59 5.46
C GLU A 137 4.97 7.41 4.16
N CYS A 138 6.13 7.61 3.55
CA CYS A 138 6.26 8.30 2.27
C CYS A 138 5.52 7.58 1.13
N PHE A 139 5.61 6.24 1.09
CA PHE A 139 4.94 5.44 0.07
C PHE A 139 3.42 5.54 0.18
N LYS A 140 2.89 5.43 1.41
CA LYS A 140 1.47 5.64 1.69
C LYS A 140 1.00 7.00 1.22
N ALA A 141 1.69 8.08 1.59
CA ALA A 141 1.33 9.43 1.19
C ALA A 141 1.34 9.59 -0.34
N SER A 142 2.33 8.99 -1.02
CA SER A 142 2.43 8.99 -2.49
C SER A 142 1.26 8.26 -3.14
N CYS A 143 0.82 7.13 -2.57
CA CYS A 143 -0.34 6.39 -3.05
C CYS A 143 -1.66 7.16 -2.85
N GLN A 144 -1.83 7.79 -1.69
CA GLN A 144 -3.00 8.62 -1.38
C GLN A 144 -3.11 9.82 -2.33
N GLN A 145 -2.01 10.54 -2.57
CA GLN A 145 -1.97 11.68 -3.51
C GLN A 145 -2.34 11.28 -4.94
N ARG A 146 -2.07 10.03 -5.32
CA ARG A 146 -2.35 9.49 -6.67
C ARG A 146 -3.72 8.81 -6.77
N GLY A 147 -4.47 8.73 -5.67
CA GLY A 147 -5.79 8.09 -5.65
C GLY A 147 -5.76 6.58 -5.88
N ILE A 148 -4.65 5.91 -5.53
CA ILE A 148 -4.48 4.46 -5.68
C ILE A 148 -4.45 3.71 -4.35
N ALA A 149 -4.49 4.44 -3.22
CA ALA A 149 -4.59 3.85 -1.90
C ALA A 149 -5.98 3.18 -1.72
N PRO A 150 -6.04 1.94 -1.23
CA PRO A 150 -7.30 1.28 -0.95
C PRO A 150 -8.00 1.94 0.24
N THR A 151 -9.33 1.93 0.19
CA THR A 151 -10.16 2.34 1.31
C THR A 151 -10.23 1.23 2.35
N MET A 152 -10.49 1.61 3.61
CA MET A 152 -10.79 0.65 4.67
C MET A 152 -11.99 -0.24 4.31
N GLU A 153 -12.99 0.32 3.62
CA GLU A 153 -14.16 -0.41 3.16
C GLU A 153 -13.80 -1.52 2.18
N GLN A 154 -12.93 -1.25 1.19
CA GLN A 154 -12.43 -2.26 0.26
C GLN A 154 -11.69 -3.39 0.97
N LEU A 155 -10.79 -3.05 1.90
CA LEU A 155 -10.02 -4.05 2.66
C LEU A 155 -10.93 -4.92 3.52
N MET A 156 -11.88 -4.31 4.24
CA MET A 156 -12.83 -5.05 5.07
C MET A 156 -13.78 -5.93 4.25
N ALA A 157 -14.25 -5.43 3.11
CA ALA A 157 -15.13 -6.21 2.23
C ALA A 157 -14.43 -7.49 1.76
N GLU A 158 -13.15 -7.40 1.35
CA GLU A 158 -12.37 -8.57 0.93
C GLU A 158 -12.17 -9.57 2.07
N LEU A 159 -11.77 -9.09 3.25
CA LEU A 159 -11.58 -9.96 4.42
C LEU A 159 -12.87 -10.69 4.83
N ILE A 160 -14.03 -10.05 4.71
CA ILE A 160 -15.33 -10.67 4.96
C ILE A 160 -15.64 -11.74 3.90
N MET A 161 -15.34 -11.47 2.63
CA MET A 161 -15.54 -12.44 1.55
C MET A 161 -14.63 -13.67 1.74
N GLU A 162 -13.34 -13.48 1.98
CA GLU A 162 -12.40 -14.57 2.25
C GLU A 162 -12.80 -15.41 3.47
N ALA A 163 -13.31 -14.78 4.53
CA ALA A 163 -13.78 -15.48 5.73
C ALA A 163 -15.07 -16.28 5.49
N ALA A 164 -15.92 -15.86 4.54
CA ALA A 164 -17.16 -16.55 4.20
C ALA A 164 -16.94 -17.77 3.27
N GLU A 165 -15.80 -17.83 2.59
CA GLU A 165 -15.40 -18.95 1.72
C GLU A 165 -14.62 -20.06 2.46
N ARG A 166 -14.31 -19.85 3.75
CA ARG A 166 -13.70 -20.84 4.64
C ARG A 166 -14.74 -21.59 5.48
#